data_AF-F6B5X4-F1
#
_entry.id   AF-F6B5X4-F1
#
_cell.length_a   1.000
_cell.length_b   1.000
_cell.length_c   1.000
_cell.angle_alpha   90.00
_cell.angle_beta   90.00
_cell.angle_gamma   90.00
#
_symmetry.space_group_name_H-M   'P 1'
#
loop_
_entity.id
_entity.type
_entity.pdbx_description
1 polymer ?
#
loop_
_entity_poly.entity_id
_entity_poly.type
_entity_poly.pdbx_seq_one_letter_code
_entity_poly.pdbx_strand_id
1 'polypeptide(L)'
;MVAKLNSLTDVLKKTLYFFDGLSVDEISPYVQKKMLQDCSTEMVAERITLCLKQHQCFYTDENGKWRLKLQGFPENDHFYAMLIKRQQPMALRQIVSNSVAKRKRIRKLAEEAALIPDGRFVQLDNGNWGLTEWNVESEQYSIKHLVIKALKLHQGGLSTQQLFEIVNTWRPTSKPAVQQILNKFPYFERVSSDVWIYNQPAHVLYDDLIKRYLKIIQKQKNKWQNDRQRWTQKTENLARQLQEIGAAQKEAAAALAQRASIVEQYNHLATQLSEKDLLLNLRKKEILRYRHELERLDNKANSILYQCRLWVRRAREAESEVARLRQSAEKTQNSLEGLFSKLQQYKERDRENKARLAELKERYSTRVAELQTEIVELKQKLEKYQDKAGLEERRLHQDINILSNDLKEALEEGEDLQKSLRLTQQELARVQEEKLQLEKILNRPLVKLVSRVSTFFGW
;
A
#
# COMPACT_ATOMS: atom_id res chain seq x y z
N MET A 1 -27.85 74.34 72.79
CA MET A 1 -27.21 74.18 71.47
C MET A 1 -25.90 74.95 71.49
N VAL A 2 -24.76 74.26 71.51
CA VAL A 2 -23.45 74.90 71.51
C VAL A 2 -23.06 75.13 70.05
N ALA A 3 -22.97 76.39 69.66
CA ALA A 3 -22.54 76.82 68.33
C ALA A 3 -21.09 76.36 68.10
N LYS A 4 -20.81 75.73 66.95
CA LYS A 4 -19.46 75.29 66.58
C LYS A 4 -18.58 76.53 66.34
N LEU A 5 -17.27 76.40 66.55
CA LEU A 5 -16.32 77.49 66.29
C LEU A 5 -16.04 77.60 64.80
N ASN A 6 -15.90 78.82 64.28
CA ASN A 6 -15.77 79.08 62.85
C ASN A 6 -14.36 78.81 62.31
N SER A 7 -13.32 79.06 63.11
CA SER A 7 -11.93 78.99 62.65
C SER A 7 -10.99 78.17 63.55
N LEU A 8 -9.88 77.70 62.97
CA LEU A 8 -8.79 77.06 63.72
C LEU A 8 -8.24 78.00 64.80
N THR A 9 -8.14 79.29 64.51
CA THR A 9 -7.71 80.34 65.44
C THR A 9 -8.62 80.40 66.67
N ASP A 10 -9.94 80.31 66.49
CA ASP A 10 -10.90 80.34 67.60
C ASP A 10 -10.84 79.07 68.46
N VAL A 11 -10.64 77.91 67.84
CA VAL A 11 -10.39 76.65 68.55
C VAL A 11 -9.13 76.75 69.40
N LEU A 12 -8.05 77.32 68.84
CA LEU A 12 -6.80 77.53 69.56
C LEU A 12 -6.96 78.54 70.70
N LYS A 13 -7.67 79.67 70.50
CA LYS A 13 -7.97 80.64 71.57
C LYS A 13 -8.70 80.00 72.74
N LYS A 14 -9.79 79.26 72.49
CA LYS A 14 -10.53 78.56 73.57
C LYS A 14 -9.69 77.48 74.27
N THR A 15 -8.87 76.77 73.51
CA THR A 15 -8.03 75.68 74.05
C THR A 15 -6.91 76.24 74.94
N LEU A 16 -6.24 77.30 74.49
CA LEU A 16 -5.16 77.96 75.22
C LEU A 16 -5.67 78.80 76.39
N TYR A 17 -6.87 79.39 76.30
CA TYR A 17 -7.53 80.00 77.44
C TYR A 17 -7.76 78.99 78.58
N PHE A 18 -8.17 77.76 78.24
CA PHE A 18 -8.45 76.76 79.27
C PHE A 18 -7.19 76.17 79.91
N PHE A 19 -6.11 75.91 79.17
CA PHE A 19 -4.94 75.19 79.70
C PHE A 19 -3.75 76.08 80.13
N ASP A 20 -3.84 77.39 79.92
CA ASP A 20 -2.82 78.39 80.29
C ASP A 20 -1.37 77.93 79.97
N GLY A 21 -1.13 77.62 78.70
CA GLY A 21 0.17 77.20 78.18
C GLY A 21 0.25 75.74 77.75
N LEU A 22 0.26 75.49 76.44
CA LEU A 22 0.43 74.15 75.85
C LEU A 22 1.50 74.13 74.74
N SER A 23 2.11 72.97 74.50
CA SER A 23 2.96 72.74 73.32
C SER A 23 2.13 72.37 72.08
N VAL A 24 2.70 72.50 70.89
CA VAL A 24 2.02 72.12 69.63
C VAL A 24 1.62 70.63 69.64
N ASP A 25 2.47 69.77 70.17
CA ASP A 25 2.20 68.33 70.33
C ASP A 25 1.01 68.07 71.26
N GLU A 26 0.89 68.84 72.34
CA GLU A 26 -0.23 68.74 73.28
C GLU A 26 -1.53 69.30 72.68
N ILE A 27 -1.46 70.34 71.83
CA ILE A 27 -2.62 70.99 71.20
C ILE A 27 -3.19 70.15 70.04
N SER A 28 -2.32 69.50 69.27
CA SER A 28 -2.65 68.73 68.05
C SER A 28 -3.82 67.75 68.20
N PRO A 29 -3.87 66.87 69.22
CA PRO A 29 -4.99 65.92 69.37
C PRO A 29 -6.32 66.61 69.68
N TYR A 30 -6.33 67.77 70.33
CA TYR A 30 -7.57 68.50 70.63
C TYR A 30 -8.13 69.19 69.40
N VAL A 31 -7.24 69.80 68.61
CA VAL A 31 -7.60 70.39 67.34
C VAL A 31 -8.12 69.30 66.42
N GLN A 32 -7.38 68.22 66.18
CA GLN A 32 -7.77 67.13 65.26
C GLN A 32 -9.16 66.54 65.59
N LYS A 33 -9.52 66.42 66.88
CA LYS A 33 -10.83 65.93 67.30
C LYS A 33 -11.97 66.91 66.98
N LYS A 34 -11.73 68.23 67.08
CA LYS A 34 -12.70 69.29 66.82
C LYS A 34 -12.78 69.72 65.35
N MET A 35 -11.63 69.82 64.69
CA MET A 35 -11.42 70.29 63.32
C MET A 35 -10.25 69.52 62.69
N LEU A 36 -10.26 69.29 61.37
CA LEU A 36 -9.18 68.55 60.67
C LEU A 36 -9.11 67.04 61.00
N GLN A 37 -10.26 66.37 61.13
CA GLN A 37 -10.35 64.94 61.44
C GLN A 37 -9.68 64.04 60.38
N ASP A 38 -9.69 64.46 59.12
CA ASP A 38 -9.15 63.69 57.98
C ASP A 38 -7.65 63.92 57.73
N CYS A 39 -7.00 64.81 58.48
CA CYS A 39 -5.59 65.13 58.30
C CYS A 39 -4.69 64.24 59.17
N SER A 40 -3.49 63.93 58.68
CA SER A 40 -2.46 63.25 59.49
C SER A 40 -2.02 64.14 60.66
N THR A 41 -1.57 63.53 61.76
CA THR A 41 -1.13 64.24 62.97
C THR A 41 -0.01 65.24 62.70
N GLU A 42 0.87 64.93 61.74
CA GLU A 42 1.99 65.79 61.32
C GLU A 42 1.48 67.04 60.59
N MET A 43 0.56 66.86 59.64
CA MET A 43 -0.05 67.95 58.89
C MET A 43 -0.90 68.88 59.79
N VAL A 44 -1.52 68.32 60.83
CA VAL A 44 -2.25 69.09 61.85
C VAL A 44 -1.28 69.94 62.68
N ALA A 45 -0.16 69.37 63.14
CA ALA A 45 0.85 70.09 63.92
C ALA A 45 1.48 71.25 63.14
N GLU A 46 1.75 71.07 61.85
CA GLU A 46 2.25 72.13 60.96
C GLU A 46 1.24 73.28 60.82
N ARG A 47 -0.04 72.95 60.55
CA ARG A 47 -1.11 73.95 60.43
C ARG A 47 -1.32 74.74 61.72
N ILE A 48 -1.24 74.07 62.87
CA ILE A 48 -1.31 74.72 64.19
C ILE A 48 -0.13 75.66 64.38
N THR A 49 1.09 75.22 64.05
CA THR A 49 2.30 76.04 64.17
C THR A 49 2.22 77.31 63.32
N LEU A 50 1.74 77.18 62.07
CA LEU A 50 1.53 78.31 61.17
C LEU A 50 0.49 79.28 61.74
N CYS A 51 -0.64 78.77 62.22
CA CYS A 51 -1.72 79.57 62.80
C CYS A 51 -1.28 80.33 64.06
N LEU A 52 -0.52 79.68 64.94
CA LEU A 52 0.00 80.29 66.17
C LEU A 52 1.02 81.41 65.89
N LYS A 53 1.85 81.25 64.84
CA LYS A 53 2.81 82.28 64.41
C LYS A 53 2.14 83.44 63.66
N GLN A 54 1.05 83.18 62.95
CA GLN A 54 0.37 84.16 62.10
C GLN A 54 -0.44 85.18 62.90
N HIS A 55 -0.98 84.81 64.06
CA HIS A 55 -1.89 85.68 64.83
C HIS A 55 -1.25 86.23 66.11
N GLN A 56 -1.32 87.55 66.27
CA GLN A 56 -0.74 88.29 67.41
C GLN A 56 -1.41 88.03 68.76
N CYS A 57 -2.56 87.33 68.79
CA CYS A 57 -3.20 86.91 70.04
C CYS A 57 -2.41 85.81 70.78
N PHE A 58 -1.47 85.14 70.11
CA PHE A 58 -0.68 84.08 70.72
C PHE A 58 0.76 84.54 70.95
N TYR A 59 1.36 84.10 72.06
CA TYR A 59 2.77 84.33 72.34
C TYR A 59 3.41 83.08 72.93
N THR A 60 4.71 82.94 72.75
CA THR A 60 5.50 81.87 73.36
C THR A 60 6.06 82.34 74.70
N ASP A 61 5.87 81.55 75.73
CA ASP A 61 6.45 81.73 77.06
C ASP A 61 7.93 81.27 77.10
N GLU A 62 8.66 81.60 78.17
CA GLU A 62 10.09 81.26 78.36
C GLU A 62 10.37 79.75 78.27
N ASN A 63 9.34 78.93 78.54
CA ASN A 63 9.39 77.47 78.47
C ASN A 63 9.00 76.90 77.07
N GLY A 64 8.90 77.74 76.04
CA GLY A 64 8.53 77.33 74.68
C GLY A 64 7.06 76.90 74.50
N LYS A 65 6.19 77.22 75.48
CA LYS A 65 4.75 76.92 75.43
C LYS A 65 3.97 78.10 74.88
N TRP A 66 2.90 77.83 74.13
CA TRP A 66 2.04 78.85 73.57
C TRP A 66 0.95 79.26 74.57
N ARG A 67 0.79 80.57 74.77
CA ARG A 67 -0.21 81.18 75.65
C ARG A 67 -1.05 82.19 74.87
N LEU A 68 -2.24 82.49 75.41
CA LEU A 68 -3.17 83.46 74.85
C LEU A 68 -2.99 84.82 75.54
N LYS A 69 -2.82 85.88 74.76
CA LYS A 69 -2.78 87.25 75.27
C LYS A 69 -4.21 87.74 75.56
N LEU A 70 -4.52 87.91 76.84
CA LEU A 70 -5.82 88.41 77.32
C LEU A 70 -5.91 89.94 77.37
N GLN A 71 -4.76 90.63 77.28
CA GLN A 71 -4.69 92.06 77.06
C GLN A 71 -5.17 92.36 75.64
N GLY A 72 -6.48 92.54 75.47
CA GLY A 72 -7.02 92.88 74.17
C GLY A 72 -6.77 94.33 73.78
N PHE A 73 -7.15 94.67 72.56
CA PHE A 73 -6.84 95.98 72.00
C PHE A 73 -7.80 97.04 72.54
N PRO A 74 -7.30 98.25 72.91
CA PRO A 74 -8.15 99.35 73.38
C PRO A 74 -9.26 99.74 72.40
N GLU A 75 -9.02 99.50 71.11
CA GLU A 75 -10.01 99.73 70.06
C GLU A 75 -11.24 98.81 70.23
N ASN A 76 -11.07 97.59 70.71
CA ASN A 76 -12.16 96.60 70.82
C ASN A 76 -12.89 96.64 72.19
N ASP A 77 -12.46 97.48 73.12
CA ASP A 77 -12.99 97.54 74.50
C ASP A 77 -14.48 97.92 74.55
N HIS A 78 -14.93 98.77 73.62
CA HIS A 78 -16.35 99.13 73.53
C HIS A 78 -17.22 97.91 73.19
N PHE A 79 -16.75 97.06 72.27
CA PHE A 79 -17.47 95.84 71.90
C PHE A 79 -17.42 94.81 73.04
N TYR A 80 -16.28 94.68 73.71
CA TYR A 80 -16.13 93.85 74.91
C TYR A 80 -17.14 94.23 76.01
N ALA A 81 -17.26 95.53 76.32
CA ALA A 81 -18.21 96.01 77.33
C ALA A 81 -19.68 95.76 76.94
N MET A 82 -20.02 95.86 75.65
CA MET A 82 -21.36 95.53 75.15
C MET A 82 -21.70 94.04 75.26
N LEU A 83 -20.75 93.16 74.92
CA LEU A 83 -20.91 91.71 75.10
C LEU A 83 -21.11 91.37 76.59
N ILE A 84 -20.30 91.92 77.49
CA ILE A 84 -20.48 91.72 78.94
C ILE A 84 -21.87 92.18 79.40
N LYS A 85 -22.32 93.36 78.97
CA LYS A 85 -23.61 93.92 79.39
C LYS A 85 -24.80 93.08 78.90
N ARG A 86 -24.71 92.48 77.71
CA ARG A 86 -25.80 91.68 77.12
C ARG A 86 -25.71 90.18 77.40
N GLN A 87 -24.55 89.69 77.84
CA GLN A 87 -24.29 88.27 78.16
C GLN A 87 -24.69 87.29 77.05
N GLN A 88 -24.67 87.72 75.78
CA GLN A 88 -25.06 86.91 74.64
C GLN A 88 -24.13 87.19 73.45
N PRO A 89 -23.82 86.16 72.61
CA PRO A 89 -23.07 86.37 71.38
C PRO A 89 -23.82 87.29 70.41
N MET A 90 -23.11 88.21 69.77
CA MET A 90 -23.71 89.23 68.90
C MET A 90 -23.08 89.26 67.50
N ALA A 91 -23.89 89.50 66.47
CA ALA A 91 -23.39 89.77 65.12
C ALA A 91 -22.88 91.21 65.01
N LEU A 92 -21.80 91.42 64.27
CA LEU A 92 -21.26 92.78 64.03
C LEU A 92 -22.28 93.70 63.35
N ARG A 93 -23.14 93.13 62.48
CA ARG A 93 -24.21 93.87 61.79
C ARG A 93 -25.24 94.48 62.76
N GLN A 94 -25.50 93.84 63.90
CA GLN A 94 -26.45 94.35 64.90
C GLN A 94 -25.92 95.58 65.64
N ILE A 95 -24.60 95.75 65.69
CA ILE A 95 -23.92 96.85 66.41
C ILE A 95 -23.95 98.13 65.58
N VAL A 96 -23.79 98.01 64.26
CA VAL A 96 -23.78 99.15 63.33
C VAL A 96 -25.17 99.79 63.18
N SER A 97 -26.24 99.06 63.54
CA SER A 97 -27.64 99.51 63.41
C SER A 97 -28.15 100.45 64.50
N ASN A 98 -27.45 100.55 65.64
CA ASN A 98 -27.86 101.47 66.71
C ASN A 98 -27.41 102.90 66.39
N SER A 99 -28.34 103.66 65.82
CA SER A 99 -28.21 105.11 65.63
C SER A 99 -28.15 105.81 66.99
N VAL A 100 -27.10 106.63 67.16
CA VAL A 100 -26.98 107.82 68.05
C VAL A 100 -25.68 107.74 68.87
N ALA A 101 -24.54 107.96 68.19
CA ALA A 101 -23.46 108.87 68.62
C ALA A 101 -22.16 108.65 67.82
N LYS A 102 -21.82 109.67 67.01
CA LYS A 102 -20.46 110.07 66.57
C LYS A 102 -19.58 109.07 65.79
N ARG A 103 -19.86 109.10 64.48
CA ARG A 103 -18.91 109.12 63.34
C ARG A 103 -17.52 109.68 63.70
N LYS A 104 -16.52 108.80 63.84
CA LYS A 104 -15.11 108.89 63.38
C LYS A 104 -14.17 107.90 64.09
N ARG A 105 -14.56 107.31 65.24
CA ARG A 105 -13.80 106.21 65.89
C ARG A 105 -14.33 104.80 65.59
N ILE A 106 -15.62 104.66 65.26
CA ILE A 106 -16.28 103.35 65.09
C ILE A 106 -15.98 102.69 63.72
N ARG A 107 -15.47 103.45 62.73
CA ARG A 107 -15.13 102.90 61.41
C ARG A 107 -13.89 101.99 61.39
N LYS A 108 -13.04 102.02 62.42
CA LYS A 108 -11.91 101.09 62.58
C LYS A 108 -12.23 99.86 63.45
N LEU A 109 -13.36 99.88 64.18
CA LEU A 109 -13.80 98.80 65.08
C LEU A 109 -14.52 97.63 64.37
N ALA A 110 -14.89 97.79 63.10
CA ALA A 110 -15.93 96.97 62.47
C ALA A 110 -15.44 96.22 61.23
N GLU A 111 -14.14 96.00 61.10
CA GLU A 111 -13.64 94.98 60.18
C GLU A 111 -13.48 93.70 60.99
N GLU A 112 -14.13 92.61 60.55
CA GLU A 112 -14.00 91.26 61.14
C GLU A 112 -12.53 90.90 61.38
N ALA A 113 -11.62 91.39 60.54
CA ALA A 113 -10.18 91.25 60.64
C ALA A 113 -9.55 91.83 61.92
N ALA A 114 -10.15 92.82 62.59
CA ALA A 114 -9.60 93.46 63.80
C ALA A 114 -9.93 92.69 65.10
N LEU A 115 -10.94 91.81 65.07
CA LEU A 115 -11.33 90.95 66.20
C LEU A 115 -10.62 89.59 66.19
N ILE A 116 -10.20 89.12 65.01
CA ILE A 116 -9.41 87.89 64.85
C ILE A 116 -8.08 87.93 65.63
N PRO A 117 -7.27 89.01 65.63
CA PRO A 117 -6.03 89.07 66.39
C PRO A 117 -6.24 89.40 67.88
N ASP A 118 -7.46 89.71 68.34
CA ASP A 118 -7.74 89.97 69.77
C ASP A 118 -8.09 88.65 70.47
N GLY A 119 -7.33 88.30 71.52
CA GLY A 119 -7.50 87.04 72.23
C GLY A 119 -8.79 86.91 73.03
N ARG A 120 -9.51 88.03 73.28
CA ARG A 120 -10.75 88.03 74.08
C ARG A 120 -11.99 87.58 73.31
N PHE A 121 -11.94 87.55 71.97
CA PHE A 121 -13.09 87.27 71.12
C PHE A 121 -12.90 85.98 70.32
N VAL A 122 -14.02 85.27 70.15
CA VAL A 122 -14.13 84.06 69.33
C VAL A 122 -15.35 84.16 68.41
N GLN A 123 -15.18 83.68 67.17
CA GLN A 123 -16.27 83.63 66.21
C GLN A 123 -16.98 82.27 66.23
N LEU A 124 -18.30 82.32 66.28
CA LEU A 124 -19.19 81.15 66.20
C LEU A 124 -19.58 80.89 64.73
N ASP A 125 -19.96 79.66 64.43
CA ASP A 125 -20.40 79.16 63.11
C ASP A 125 -21.55 79.96 62.50
N ASN A 126 -22.43 80.52 63.33
CA ASN A 126 -23.53 81.40 62.94
C ASN A 126 -23.11 82.83 62.60
N GLY A 127 -21.80 83.15 62.61
CA GLY A 127 -21.26 84.47 62.33
C GLY A 127 -21.34 85.46 63.50
N ASN A 128 -21.81 85.02 64.67
CA ASN A 128 -21.82 85.82 65.89
C ASN A 128 -20.46 85.78 66.59
N TRP A 129 -20.14 86.87 67.29
CA TRP A 129 -18.94 86.97 68.11
C TRP A 129 -19.30 86.84 69.58
N GLY A 130 -18.52 86.03 70.30
CA GLY A 130 -18.62 85.84 71.74
C GLY A 130 -17.27 86.06 72.42
N LEU A 131 -17.28 86.06 73.75
CA LEU A 131 -16.04 86.11 74.53
C LEU A 131 -15.39 84.73 74.60
N THR A 132 -14.07 84.68 74.58
CA THR A 132 -13.29 83.43 74.72
C THR A 132 -13.59 82.70 76.02
N GLU A 133 -13.96 83.46 77.05
CA GLU A 133 -14.33 82.95 78.39
C GLU A 133 -15.71 82.27 78.41
N TRP A 134 -16.56 82.56 77.42
CA TRP A 134 -17.90 81.99 77.34
C TRP A 134 -17.87 80.59 76.73
N ASN A 135 -18.57 79.67 77.39
CA ASN A 135 -18.77 78.29 76.95
C ASN A 135 -17.44 77.58 76.66
N VAL A 136 -16.59 77.48 77.69
CA VAL A 136 -15.42 76.61 77.63
C VAL A 136 -15.88 75.17 77.86
N GLU A 137 -15.86 74.35 76.80
CA GLU A 137 -16.32 72.96 76.82
C GLU A 137 -15.31 72.03 77.51
N SER A 138 -15.20 72.16 78.84
CA SER A 138 -14.25 71.39 79.64
C SER A 138 -14.50 69.88 79.63
N GLU A 139 -15.72 69.44 79.30
CA GLU A 139 -16.13 68.02 79.23
C GLU A 139 -15.43 67.23 78.12
N GLN A 140 -14.97 67.89 77.06
CA GLN A 140 -14.41 67.24 75.88
C GLN A 140 -12.97 66.78 76.08
N TYR A 141 -12.30 67.32 77.09
CA TYR A 141 -10.94 66.96 77.46
C TYR A 141 -10.92 65.62 78.20
N SER A 142 -9.83 64.85 78.01
CA SER A 142 -9.68 63.60 78.73
C SER A 142 -9.38 63.88 80.21
N ILE A 143 -9.86 63.00 81.07
CA ILE A 143 -9.71 63.14 82.53
C ILE A 143 -8.21 63.23 82.91
N LYS A 144 -7.30 62.54 82.19
CA LYS A 144 -5.83 62.69 82.32
C LYS A 144 -5.41 64.16 82.29
N HIS A 145 -5.83 64.90 81.27
CA HIS A 145 -5.38 66.28 81.08
C HIS A 145 -6.05 67.26 82.04
N LEU A 146 -7.29 66.97 82.47
CA LEU A 146 -7.95 67.71 83.54
C LEU A 146 -7.20 67.56 84.88
N VAL A 147 -6.79 66.33 85.22
CA VAL A 147 -5.98 66.06 86.43
C VAL A 147 -4.61 66.76 86.35
N ILE A 148 -3.94 66.73 85.20
CA ILE A 148 -2.68 67.46 84.98
C ILE A 148 -2.89 68.97 85.19
N LYS A 149 -3.98 69.54 84.67
CA LYS A 149 -4.29 70.97 84.86
C LYS A 149 -4.51 71.31 86.34
N ALA A 150 -5.30 70.52 87.06
CA ALA A 150 -5.54 70.73 88.49
C ALA A 150 -4.22 70.70 89.29
N LEU A 151 -3.35 69.73 89.02
CA LEU A 151 -2.06 69.60 89.70
C LEU A 151 -1.04 70.67 89.30
N LYS A 152 -1.09 71.20 88.07
CA LYS A 152 -0.24 72.34 87.65
C LYS A 152 -0.64 73.65 88.34
N LEU A 153 -1.94 73.84 88.60
CA LEU A 153 -2.45 75.00 89.35
C LEU A 153 -2.07 74.94 90.83
N HIS A 154 -1.90 73.74 91.39
CA HIS A 154 -1.58 73.51 92.79
C HIS A 154 -0.25 72.74 92.93
N GLN A 155 0.87 73.45 92.79
CA GLN A 155 2.22 72.87 92.85
C GLN A 155 2.56 72.20 94.19
N GLY A 156 1.84 72.56 95.27
CA GLY A 156 1.96 71.93 96.60
C GLY A 156 1.27 70.56 96.72
N GLY A 157 0.65 70.09 95.64
CA GLY A 157 -0.09 68.83 95.60
C GLY A 157 -1.53 68.95 96.10
N LEU A 158 -2.34 67.97 95.70
CA LEU A 158 -3.76 67.90 96.06
C LEU A 158 -4.13 66.50 96.53
N SER A 159 -5.10 66.41 97.44
CA SER A 159 -5.66 65.13 97.86
C SER A 159 -6.51 64.50 96.76
N THR A 160 -6.71 63.18 96.78
CA THR A 160 -7.59 62.51 95.81
C THR A 160 -9.01 63.07 95.84
N GLN A 161 -9.48 63.48 97.02
CA GLN A 161 -10.80 64.11 97.22
C GLN A 161 -10.86 65.51 96.60
N GLN A 162 -9.84 66.34 96.82
CA GLN A 162 -9.76 67.69 96.25
C GLN A 162 -9.64 67.64 94.72
N LEU A 163 -8.86 66.70 94.18
CA LEU A 163 -8.78 66.48 92.74
C LEU A 163 -10.11 66.06 92.13
N PHE A 164 -10.84 65.18 92.82
CA PHE A 164 -12.17 64.78 92.40
C PHE A 164 -13.11 65.99 92.36
N GLU A 165 -13.17 66.81 93.41
CA GLU A 165 -14.02 67.99 93.46
C GLU A 165 -13.71 68.98 92.34
N ILE A 166 -12.43 69.28 92.11
CA ILE A 166 -12.00 70.18 91.03
C ILE A 166 -12.33 69.60 89.65
N VAL A 167 -11.98 68.35 89.38
CA VAL A 167 -12.24 67.72 88.07
C VAL A 167 -13.73 67.54 87.84
N ASN A 168 -14.52 67.27 88.88
CA ASN A 168 -15.97 67.12 88.79
C ASN A 168 -16.69 68.43 88.44
N THR A 169 -16.12 69.59 88.81
CA THR A 169 -16.64 70.90 88.33
C THR A 169 -16.44 71.10 86.83
N TRP A 170 -15.39 70.51 86.25
CA TRP A 170 -15.07 70.64 84.83
C TRP A 170 -15.74 69.56 83.97
N ARG A 171 -15.89 68.35 84.53
CA ARG A 171 -16.52 67.23 83.87
C ARG A 171 -17.12 66.31 84.92
N PRO A 172 -18.42 65.96 84.83
CA PRO A 172 -19.02 64.96 85.71
C PRO A 172 -18.21 63.66 85.65
N THR A 173 -17.60 63.29 86.76
CA THR A 173 -16.70 62.13 86.85
C THR A 173 -16.92 61.40 88.18
N SER A 174 -16.23 60.28 88.38
CA SER A 174 -16.26 59.52 89.63
C SER A 174 -14.89 59.54 90.28
N LYS A 175 -14.85 59.58 91.61
CA LYS A 175 -13.63 59.46 92.41
C LYS A 175 -12.74 58.27 91.99
N PRO A 176 -13.25 57.04 91.75
CA PRO A 176 -12.41 55.94 91.30
C PRO A 176 -11.79 56.16 89.92
N ALA A 177 -12.46 56.89 89.01
CA ALA A 177 -11.89 57.19 87.69
C ALA A 177 -10.66 58.12 87.78
N VAL A 178 -10.71 59.12 88.68
CA VAL A 178 -9.56 60.00 88.96
C VAL A 178 -8.42 59.20 89.59
N GLN A 179 -8.73 58.34 90.57
CA GLN A 179 -7.73 57.48 91.23
C GLN A 179 -7.07 56.48 90.27
N GLN A 180 -7.83 55.88 89.35
CA GLN A 180 -7.29 54.98 88.32
C GLN A 180 -6.28 55.70 87.42
N ILE A 181 -6.53 56.97 87.09
CA ILE A 181 -5.62 57.75 86.24
C ILE A 181 -4.33 58.09 86.98
N LEU A 182 -4.44 58.50 88.25
CA LEU A 182 -3.29 58.77 89.11
C LEU A 182 -2.39 57.53 89.24
N ASN A 183 -2.98 56.34 89.41
CA ASN A 183 -2.23 55.09 89.50
C ASN A 183 -1.71 54.57 88.14
N LYS A 184 -2.37 54.91 87.02
CA LYS A 184 -2.03 54.37 85.69
C LYS A 184 -0.77 54.99 85.11
N PHE A 185 -0.46 56.24 85.46
CA PHE A 185 0.62 56.98 84.84
C PHE A 185 1.73 57.31 85.84
N PRO A 186 3.00 56.99 85.54
CA PRO A 186 4.09 57.08 86.50
C PRO A 186 4.54 58.52 86.82
N TYR A 187 4.06 59.52 86.06
CA TYR A 187 4.38 60.93 86.29
C TYR A 187 3.42 61.62 87.28
N PHE A 188 2.44 60.90 87.83
CA PHE A 188 1.72 61.33 89.01
C PHE A 188 2.38 60.68 90.24
N GLU A 189 3.02 61.51 91.05
CA GLU A 189 3.77 61.05 92.21
C GLU A 189 2.96 61.27 93.48
N ARG A 190 2.99 60.28 94.37
CA ARG A 190 2.33 60.35 95.66
C ARG A 190 3.36 60.73 96.72
N VAL A 191 3.29 61.97 97.21
CA VAL A 191 4.26 62.53 98.17
C VAL A 191 3.91 62.21 99.63
N SER A 192 2.61 62.05 99.93
CA SER A 192 2.12 61.58 101.24
C SER A 192 0.94 60.62 101.04
N SER A 193 0.33 60.09 102.11
CA SER A 193 -0.69 59.03 102.03
C SER A 193 -1.82 59.31 101.03
N ASP A 194 -2.22 60.56 100.80
CA ASP A 194 -3.25 60.95 99.83
C ASP A 194 -2.90 62.17 98.95
N VAL A 195 -1.71 62.77 99.08
CA VAL A 195 -1.33 63.96 98.29
C VAL A 195 -0.57 63.57 97.03
N TRP A 196 -1.10 64.00 95.89
CA TRP A 196 -0.53 63.77 94.56
C TRP A 196 0.09 65.03 93.99
N ILE A 197 1.22 64.87 93.30
CA ILE A 197 1.92 65.93 92.56
C ILE A 197 2.13 65.46 91.12
N TYR A 198 2.13 66.40 90.18
CA TYR A 198 2.43 66.15 88.79
C TYR A 198 3.90 66.47 88.49
N ASN A 199 4.68 65.44 88.15
CA ASN A 199 6.09 65.58 87.77
C ASN A 199 6.22 65.78 86.25
N GLN A 200 6.43 67.01 85.81
CA GLN A 200 6.58 67.37 84.39
C GLN A 200 7.79 66.68 83.72
N PRO A 201 9.01 66.65 84.30
CA PRO A 201 10.13 65.86 83.78
C PRO A 201 9.81 64.38 83.56
N ALA A 202 9.15 63.72 84.51
CA ALA A 202 8.78 62.31 84.40
C ALA A 202 7.79 62.07 83.24
N HIS A 203 6.87 63.02 82.99
CA HIS A 203 5.92 62.92 81.88
C HIS A 203 6.63 62.94 80.51
N VAL A 204 7.62 63.82 80.33
CA VAL A 204 8.40 63.91 79.08
C VAL A 204 9.18 62.62 78.82
N LEU A 205 9.86 62.09 79.85
CA LEU A 205 10.60 60.82 79.75
C LEU A 205 9.67 59.64 79.41
N TYR A 206 8.49 59.60 80.03
CA TYR A 206 7.49 58.58 79.73
C TYR A 206 7.03 58.65 78.28
N ASP A 207 6.69 59.84 77.77
CA ASP A 207 6.27 60.01 76.39
C ASP A 207 7.37 59.62 75.38
N ASP A 208 8.63 59.93 75.67
CA ASP A 208 9.77 59.53 74.84
C ASP A 208 9.98 58.00 74.83
N LEU A 209 9.85 57.35 75.98
CA LEU A 209 9.91 55.88 76.08
C LEU A 209 8.78 55.22 75.29
N ILE A 210 7.55 55.73 75.42
CA ILE A 210 6.39 55.23 74.67
C ILE A 210 6.59 55.43 73.17
N LYS A 211 7.08 56.59 72.72
CA LYS A 211 7.41 56.84 71.31
C LYS A 211 8.43 55.84 70.78
N ARG A 212 9.49 55.53 71.55
CA ARG A 212 10.50 54.52 71.17
C ARG A 212 9.90 53.12 71.10
N TYR A 213 9.10 52.74 72.09
CA TYR A 213 8.42 51.45 72.14
C TYR A 213 7.49 51.23 70.94
N LEU A 214 6.65 52.22 70.63
CA LEU A 214 5.75 52.18 69.48
C LEU A 214 6.53 52.04 68.15
N LYS A 215 7.64 52.76 68.00
CA LYS A 215 8.53 52.62 66.83
C LYS A 215 9.09 51.21 66.68
N ILE A 216 9.49 50.57 67.78
CA ILE A 216 10.01 49.19 67.76
C ILE A 216 8.91 48.20 67.35
N ILE A 217 7.71 48.32 67.92
CA ILE A 217 6.56 47.49 67.53
C ILE A 217 6.25 47.66 66.04
N GLN A 218 6.22 48.90 65.55
CA GLN A 218 5.92 49.16 64.14
C GLN A 218 6.98 48.56 63.21
N LYS A 219 8.27 48.63 63.58
CA LYS A 219 9.35 47.94 62.84
C LYS A 219 9.16 46.43 62.84
N GLN A 220 8.82 45.82 63.97
CA GLN A 220 8.57 44.37 64.05
C GLN A 220 7.38 43.95 63.18
N LYS A 221 6.27 44.71 63.26
CA LYS A 221 5.08 44.47 62.44
C LYS A 221 5.41 44.54 60.95
N ASN A 222 6.15 45.56 60.52
CA ASN A 222 6.55 45.71 59.13
C ASN A 222 7.48 44.58 58.67
N LYS A 223 8.45 44.17 59.50
CA LYS A 223 9.33 43.03 59.19
C LYS A 223 8.52 41.75 58.99
N TRP A 224 7.59 41.46 59.90
CA TRP A 224 6.74 40.29 59.82
C TRP A 224 5.83 40.29 58.57
N GLN A 225 5.27 41.45 58.21
CA GLN A 225 4.49 41.61 56.98
C GLN A 225 5.33 41.34 55.73
N ASN A 226 6.55 41.88 55.67
CA ASN A 226 7.47 41.66 54.56
C ASN A 226 7.88 40.18 54.44
N ASP A 227 8.22 39.54 55.55
CA ASP A 227 8.58 38.12 55.57
C ASP A 227 7.40 37.25 55.13
N ARG A 228 6.19 37.53 55.61
CA ARG A 228 4.97 36.84 55.18
C ARG A 228 4.75 37.00 53.67
N GLN A 229 4.87 38.20 53.13
CA GLN A 229 4.70 38.46 51.71
C GLN A 229 5.74 37.71 50.86
N ARG A 230 7.00 37.68 51.29
CA ARG A 230 8.06 36.89 50.63
C ARG A 230 7.74 35.40 50.62
N TRP A 231 7.25 34.85 51.73
CA TRP A 231 6.85 33.46 51.80
C TRP A 231 5.66 33.17 50.90
N THR A 232 4.64 34.02 50.90
CA THR A 232 3.47 33.88 50.01
C THR A 232 3.90 33.86 48.53
N GLN A 233 4.75 34.80 48.12
CA GLN A 233 5.29 34.83 46.75
C GLN A 233 6.09 33.57 46.40
N LYS A 234 6.91 33.07 47.33
CA LYS A 234 7.68 31.83 47.12
C LYS A 234 6.76 30.62 46.95
N THR A 235 5.72 30.51 47.78
CA THR A 235 4.73 29.43 47.70
C THR A 235 3.94 29.50 46.39
N GLU A 236 3.52 30.69 45.97
CA GLU A 236 2.84 30.88 44.68
C GLU A 236 3.72 30.48 43.49
N ASN A 237 5.01 30.86 43.51
CA ASN A 237 5.95 30.49 42.45
C ASN A 237 6.17 28.97 42.39
N LEU A 238 6.34 28.32 43.55
CA LEU A 238 6.48 26.86 43.61
C LEU A 238 5.20 26.14 43.14
N ALA A 239 4.03 26.68 43.46
CA ALA A 239 2.76 26.13 42.98
C ALA A 239 2.62 26.22 41.45
N ARG A 240 3.04 27.35 40.84
CA ARG A 240 3.08 27.50 39.37
C ARG A 240 4.04 26.51 38.73
N GLN A 241 5.25 26.37 39.27
CA GLN A 241 6.23 25.40 38.75
C GLN A 241 5.71 23.97 38.83
N LEU A 242 5.04 23.60 39.92
CA LEU A 242 4.43 22.27 40.05
C LEU A 242 3.31 22.07 39.03
N GLN A 243 2.48 23.09 38.78
CA GLN A 243 1.44 23.04 37.77
C GLN A 243 2.02 22.89 36.35
N GLU A 244 3.08 23.62 36.02
CA GLU A 244 3.78 23.54 34.72
C GLU A 244 4.40 22.16 34.52
N ILE A 245 5.11 21.63 35.52
CA ILE A 245 5.67 20.27 35.47
C ILE A 245 4.56 19.22 35.35
N GLY A 246 3.47 19.39 36.08
CA GLY A 246 2.31 18.49 36.00
C GLY A 246 1.63 18.52 34.63
N ALA A 247 1.54 19.68 33.99
CA ALA A 247 1.04 19.82 32.62
C ALA A 247 1.99 19.15 31.61
N ALA A 248 3.29 19.43 31.70
CA ALA A 248 4.31 18.81 30.84
C ALA A 248 4.34 17.28 30.97
N GLN A 249 4.18 16.73 32.18
CA GLN A 249 4.06 15.28 32.38
C GLN A 249 2.81 14.70 31.74
N LYS A 250 1.66 15.39 31.83
CA LYS A 250 0.43 14.95 31.17
C LYS A 250 0.54 14.97 29.65
N GLU A 251 1.15 16.02 29.09
CA GLU A 251 1.42 16.13 27.66
C GLU A 251 2.38 15.03 27.18
N ALA A 252 3.47 14.79 27.92
CA ALA A 252 4.41 13.72 27.62
C ALA A 252 3.74 12.34 27.68
N ALA A 253 2.90 12.10 28.68
CA ALA A 253 2.13 10.86 28.81
C ALA A 253 1.13 10.69 27.64
N ALA A 254 0.44 11.76 27.25
CA ALA A 254 -0.46 11.75 26.10
C ALA A 254 0.27 11.47 24.79
N ALA A 255 1.43 12.09 24.56
CA ALA A 255 2.28 11.85 23.39
C ALA A 255 2.80 10.41 23.34
N LEU A 256 3.20 9.85 24.50
CA LEU A 256 3.60 8.45 24.60
C LEU A 256 2.44 7.49 24.31
N ALA A 257 1.24 7.78 24.82
CA ALA A 257 0.05 6.99 24.53
C ALA A 257 -0.32 7.01 23.04
N GLN A 258 -0.27 8.18 22.40
CA GLN A 258 -0.48 8.30 20.95
C GLN A 258 0.56 7.50 20.17
N ARG A 259 1.85 7.60 20.55
CA ARG A 259 2.92 6.81 19.93
C ARG A 259 2.69 5.31 20.09
N ALA A 260 2.27 4.85 21.26
CA ALA A 260 1.95 3.45 21.51
C ALA A 260 0.81 2.95 20.60
N SER A 261 -0.25 3.75 20.45
CA SER A 261 -1.36 3.43 19.55
C SER A 261 -0.92 3.33 18.08
N ILE A 262 -0.08 4.26 17.62
CA ILE A 262 0.48 4.22 16.24
C ILE A 262 1.33 2.96 16.04
N VAL A 263 2.16 2.59 17.02
CA VAL A 263 2.98 1.37 16.96
C VAL A 263 2.10 0.12 16.92
N GLU A 264 1.01 0.09 17.69
CA GLU A 264 0.05 -1.01 17.67
C GLU A 264 -0.63 -1.15 16.30
N GLN A 265 -1.10 -0.03 15.71
CA GLN A 265 -1.66 -0.01 14.36
C GLN A 265 -0.65 -0.48 13.31
N TYR A 266 0.59 -0.01 13.40
CA TYR A 266 1.68 -0.43 12.51
C TYR A 266 1.95 -1.93 12.63
N ASN A 267 2.03 -2.46 13.86
CA ASN A 267 2.23 -3.89 14.10
C ASN A 267 1.06 -4.70 13.53
N HIS A 268 -0.18 -4.25 13.69
CA HIS A 268 -1.35 -4.92 13.11
C HIS A 268 -1.28 -4.95 11.58
N LEU A 269 -0.95 -3.82 10.94
CA LEU A 269 -0.74 -3.74 9.49
C LEU A 269 0.41 -4.64 9.01
N ALA A 270 1.52 -4.68 9.76
CA ALA A 270 2.65 -5.54 9.43
C ALA A 270 2.26 -7.03 9.50
N THR A 271 1.48 -7.44 10.50
CA THR A 271 0.92 -8.80 10.58
C THR A 271 0.01 -9.10 9.38
N GLN A 272 -0.94 -8.21 9.05
CA GLN A 272 -1.81 -8.38 7.88
C GLN A 272 -1.00 -8.50 6.57
N LEU A 273 0.03 -7.68 6.40
CA LEU A 273 0.88 -7.72 5.21
C LEU A 273 1.65 -9.05 5.12
N SER A 274 2.18 -9.54 6.24
CA SER A 274 2.84 -10.84 6.31
C SER A 274 1.90 -12.01 5.97
N GLU A 275 0.62 -11.95 6.39
CA GLU A 275 -0.40 -12.94 6.02
C GLU A 275 -0.71 -12.88 4.52
N LYS A 276 -0.84 -11.69 3.94
CA LYS A 276 -1.06 -11.52 2.50
C LYS A 276 0.13 -12.04 1.69
N ASP A 277 1.36 -11.77 2.11
CA ASP A 277 2.56 -12.29 1.46
C ASP A 277 2.62 -13.82 1.54
N LEU A 278 2.25 -14.42 2.67
CA LEU A 278 2.13 -15.87 2.81
C LEU A 278 1.09 -16.43 1.82
N LEU A 279 -0.10 -15.84 1.75
CA LEU A 279 -1.16 -16.26 0.82
C LEU A 279 -0.73 -16.12 -0.64
N LEU A 280 -0.06 -15.02 -1.00
CA LEU A 280 0.50 -14.83 -2.33
C LEU A 280 1.54 -15.90 -2.66
N ASN A 281 2.41 -16.24 -1.72
CA ASN A 281 3.41 -17.30 -1.89
C ASN A 281 2.75 -18.68 -2.06
N LEU A 282 1.71 -18.99 -1.29
CA LEU A 282 0.93 -20.23 -1.47
C LEU A 282 0.25 -20.27 -2.85
N ARG A 283 -0.35 -19.17 -3.29
CA ARG A 283 -0.98 -19.07 -4.61
C ARG A 283 0.04 -19.21 -5.74
N LYS A 284 1.22 -18.60 -5.61
CA LYS A 284 2.34 -18.79 -6.56
C LYS A 284 2.76 -20.25 -6.65
N LYS A 285 2.92 -20.94 -5.51
CA LYS A 285 3.23 -22.39 -5.48
C LYS A 285 2.14 -23.22 -6.14
N GLU A 286 0.87 -22.90 -5.92
CA GLU A 286 -0.26 -23.57 -6.55
C GLU A 286 -0.26 -23.38 -8.08
N ILE A 287 -0.04 -22.15 -8.56
CA ILE A 287 0.09 -21.86 -10.00
C ILE A 287 1.23 -22.65 -10.62
N LEU A 288 2.39 -22.74 -9.95
CA LEU A 288 3.52 -23.54 -10.43
C LEU A 288 3.17 -25.04 -10.51
N ARG A 289 2.44 -25.57 -9.52
CA ARG A 289 1.95 -26.96 -9.56
C ARG A 289 1.03 -27.20 -10.75
N TYR A 290 0.02 -26.35 -10.96
CA TYR A 290 -0.87 -26.47 -12.12
C TYR A 290 -0.14 -26.33 -13.45
N ARG A 291 0.84 -25.42 -13.56
CA ARG A 291 1.68 -25.31 -14.76
C ARG A 291 2.42 -26.61 -15.05
N HIS A 292 3.01 -27.24 -14.03
CA HIS A 292 3.72 -28.50 -14.20
C HIS A 292 2.77 -29.66 -14.56
N GLU A 293 1.57 -29.69 -13.97
CA GLU A 293 0.54 -30.66 -14.35
C GLU A 293 0.08 -30.50 -15.80
N LEU A 294 -0.13 -29.25 -16.25
CA LEU A 294 -0.45 -28.94 -17.65
C LEU A 294 0.67 -29.38 -18.58
N GLU A 295 1.92 -29.08 -18.26
CA GLU A 295 3.08 -29.53 -19.04
C GLU A 295 3.17 -31.06 -19.11
N ARG A 296 2.91 -31.77 -18.00
CA ARG A 296 2.85 -33.24 -17.99
C ARG A 296 1.73 -33.78 -18.88
N LEU A 297 0.55 -33.16 -18.84
CA LEU A 297 -0.58 -33.54 -19.69
C LEU A 297 -0.30 -33.25 -21.16
N ASP A 298 0.33 -32.12 -21.48
CA ASP A 298 0.73 -31.76 -22.84
C ASP A 298 1.79 -32.73 -23.38
N ASN A 299 2.80 -33.08 -22.57
CA ASN A 299 3.77 -34.12 -22.92
C ASN A 299 3.11 -35.48 -23.16
N LYS A 300 2.11 -35.86 -22.35
CA LYS A 300 1.34 -37.08 -22.56
C LYS A 300 0.52 -37.03 -23.86
N ALA A 301 -0.13 -35.90 -24.13
CA ALA A 301 -0.88 -35.70 -25.37
C ALA A 301 0.04 -35.76 -26.60
N ASN A 302 1.20 -35.11 -26.55
CA ASN A 302 2.22 -35.16 -27.59
C ASN A 302 2.75 -36.58 -27.83
N SER A 303 2.96 -37.37 -26.76
CA SER A 303 3.34 -38.78 -26.86
C SER A 303 2.25 -39.62 -27.53
N ILE A 304 0.98 -39.44 -27.15
CA ILE A 304 -0.16 -40.11 -27.79
C ILE A 304 -0.26 -39.72 -29.26
N LEU A 305 -0.17 -38.42 -29.59
CA LEU A 305 -0.18 -37.93 -30.96
C LEU A 305 0.97 -38.51 -31.79
N TYR A 306 2.17 -38.60 -31.21
CA TYR A 306 3.31 -39.24 -31.86
C TYR A 306 3.03 -40.72 -32.16
N GLN A 307 2.47 -41.47 -31.21
CA GLN A 307 2.05 -42.85 -31.45
C GLN A 307 0.99 -42.91 -32.55
N CYS A 308 -0.08 -42.11 -32.49
CA CYS A 308 -1.09 -42.07 -33.56
C CYS A 308 -0.46 -41.80 -34.94
N ARG A 309 0.46 -40.84 -35.05
CA ARG A 309 1.20 -40.57 -36.30
C ARG A 309 2.02 -41.77 -36.77
N LEU A 310 2.70 -42.47 -35.86
CA LEU A 310 3.46 -43.68 -36.17
C LEU A 310 2.56 -44.82 -36.66
N TRP A 311 1.42 -45.03 -36.00
CA TRP A 311 0.42 -46.02 -36.40
C TRP A 311 -0.17 -45.71 -37.78
N VAL A 312 -0.52 -44.44 -38.05
CA VAL A 312 -0.96 -44.00 -39.38
C VAL A 312 0.12 -44.26 -40.43
N ARG A 313 1.39 -43.97 -40.14
CA ARG A 313 2.50 -44.26 -41.05
C ARG A 313 2.63 -45.77 -41.32
N ARG A 314 2.61 -46.60 -40.28
CA ARG A 314 2.67 -48.06 -40.41
C ARG A 314 1.49 -48.62 -41.20
N ALA A 315 0.28 -48.09 -40.98
CA ALA A 315 -0.91 -48.47 -41.74
C ALA A 315 -0.74 -48.14 -43.23
N ARG A 316 -0.24 -46.94 -43.56
CA ARG A 316 0.05 -46.55 -44.95
C ARG A 316 1.15 -47.40 -45.59
N GLU A 317 2.21 -47.73 -44.86
CA GLU A 317 3.27 -48.63 -45.32
C GLU A 317 2.74 -50.06 -45.55
N ALA A 318 1.85 -50.55 -44.68
CA ALA A 318 1.18 -51.83 -44.87
C ALA A 318 0.21 -51.80 -46.06
N GLU A 319 -0.56 -50.73 -46.24
CA GLU A 319 -1.44 -50.52 -47.41
C GLU A 319 -0.65 -50.51 -48.72
N SER A 320 0.50 -49.83 -48.76
CA SER A 320 1.36 -49.80 -49.94
C SER A 320 1.99 -51.16 -50.23
N GLU A 321 2.38 -51.92 -49.19
CA GLU A 321 2.87 -53.29 -49.35
C GLU A 321 1.77 -54.22 -49.86
N VAL A 322 0.55 -54.13 -49.32
CA VAL A 322 -0.61 -54.88 -49.81
C VAL A 322 -0.91 -54.54 -51.27
N ALA A 323 -0.85 -53.26 -51.64
CA ALA A 323 -1.02 -52.83 -53.03
C ALA A 323 0.07 -53.43 -53.94
N ARG A 324 1.33 -53.45 -53.49
CA ARG A 324 2.45 -54.06 -54.23
C ARG A 324 2.28 -55.56 -54.39
N LEU A 325 1.88 -56.26 -53.33
CA LEU A 325 1.61 -57.70 -53.37
C LEU A 325 0.44 -58.02 -54.30
N ARG A 326 -0.65 -57.24 -54.27
CA ARG A 326 -1.76 -57.37 -55.22
C ARG A 326 -1.31 -57.19 -56.66
N GLN A 327 -0.50 -56.18 -56.95
CA GLN A 327 0.05 -55.97 -58.29
C GLN A 327 0.95 -57.13 -58.73
N SER A 328 1.77 -57.67 -57.82
CA SER A 328 2.60 -58.85 -58.10
C SER A 328 1.74 -60.09 -58.39
N ALA A 329 0.70 -60.32 -57.58
CA ALA A 329 -0.24 -61.41 -57.74
C ALA A 329 -1.03 -61.31 -59.07
N GLU A 330 -1.44 -60.10 -59.46
CA GLU A 330 -2.09 -59.86 -60.75
C GLU A 330 -1.14 -60.14 -61.92
N LYS A 331 0.14 -59.73 -61.81
CA LYS A 331 1.16 -60.06 -62.83
C LYS A 331 1.40 -61.56 -62.95
N THR A 332 1.51 -62.29 -61.84
CA THR A 332 1.67 -63.74 -61.87
C THR A 332 0.41 -64.44 -62.37
N GLN A 333 -0.77 -63.98 -61.99
CA GLN A 333 -2.04 -64.48 -62.54
C GLN A 333 -2.10 -64.26 -64.06
N ASN A 334 -1.83 -63.05 -64.55
CA ASN A 334 -1.80 -62.76 -66.00
C ASN A 334 -0.73 -63.61 -66.72
N SER A 335 0.42 -63.85 -66.10
CA SER A 335 1.44 -64.73 -66.66
C SER A 335 0.98 -66.19 -66.71
N LEU A 336 0.26 -66.68 -65.69
CA LEU A 336 -0.33 -68.01 -65.66
C LEU A 336 -1.42 -68.14 -66.73
N GLU A 337 -2.33 -67.17 -66.83
CA GLU A 337 -3.36 -67.11 -67.87
C GLU A 337 -2.74 -67.11 -69.28
N GLY A 338 -1.63 -66.37 -69.47
CA GLY A 338 -0.84 -66.41 -70.69
C GLY A 338 -0.21 -67.77 -70.99
N LEU A 339 0.34 -68.46 -69.98
CA LEU A 339 0.85 -69.82 -70.12
C LEU A 339 -0.26 -70.84 -70.39
N PHE A 340 -1.41 -70.72 -69.72
CA PHE A 340 -2.59 -71.54 -69.98
C PHE A 340 -3.07 -71.36 -71.42
N SER A 341 -3.13 -70.12 -71.92
CA SER A 341 -3.48 -69.82 -73.30
C SER A 341 -2.50 -70.45 -74.29
N LYS A 342 -1.19 -70.36 -74.03
CA LYS A 342 -0.15 -71.03 -74.84
C LYS A 342 -0.31 -72.55 -74.80
N LEU A 343 -0.56 -73.13 -73.62
CA LEU A 343 -0.76 -74.58 -73.48
C LEU A 343 -2.02 -75.04 -74.23
N GLN A 344 -3.08 -74.23 -74.23
CA GLN A 344 -4.27 -74.47 -75.02
C GLN A 344 -3.98 -74.43 -76.52
N GLN A 345 -3.20 -73.45 -76.98
CA GLN A 345 -2.72 -73.40 -78.38
C GLN A 345 -1.86 -74.62 -78.75
N TYR A 346 -0.96 -75.07 -77.87
CA TYR A 346 -0.18 -76.29 -78.11
C TYR A 346 -1.06 -77.53 -78.18
N LYS A 347 -2.08 -77.66 -77.32
CA LYS A 347 -3.05 -78.76 -77.38
C LYS A 347 -3.85 -78.73 -78.68
N GLU A 348 -4.27 -77.55 -79.12
CA GLU A 348 -5.02 -77.42 -80.38
C GLU A 348 -4.13 -77.73 -81.59
N ARG A 349 -2.88 -77.26 -81.59
CA ARG A 349 -1.89 -77.62 -82.61
C ARG A 349 -1.54 -79.12 -82.62
N ASP A 350 -1.49 -79.76 -81.46
CA ASP A 350 -1.32 -81.21 -81.35
C ASP A 350 -2.53 -81.97 -81.91
N ARG A 351 -3.76 -81.47 -81.67
CA ARG A 351 -4.98 -82.00 -82.30
C ARG A 351 -4.95 -81.83 -83.82
N GLU A 352 -4.58 -80.65 -84.33
CA GLU A 352 -4.42 -80.42 -85.77
C GLU A 352 -3.36 -81.33 -86.38
N ASN A 353 -2.21 -81.49 -85.74
CA ASN A 353 -1.16 -82.39 -86.20
C ASN A 353 -1.64 -83.85 -86.23
N LYS A 354 -2.35 -84.30 -85.19
CA LYS A 354 -2.97 -85.64 -85.16
C LYS A 354 -4.00 -85.81 -86.28
N ALA A 355 -4.82 -84.79 -86.54
CA ALA A 355 -5.78 -84.80 -87.65
C ALA A 355 -5.05 -84.89 -89.01
N ARG A 356 -4.02 -84.08 -89.24
CA ARG A 356 -3.18 -84.15 -90.47
C ARG A 356 -2.51 -85.51 -90.63
N LEU A 357 -2.03 -86.11 -89.55
CA LEU A 357 -1.38 -87.42 -89.57
C LEU A 357 -2.39 -88.54 -89.87
N ALA A 358 -3.62 -88.41 -89.39
CA ALA A 358 -4.73 -89.29 -89.76
C ALA A 358 -5.09 -89.15 -91.25
N GLU A 359 -5.22 -87.92 -91.76
CA GLU A 359 -5.45 -87.68 -93.20
C GLU A 359 -4.32 -88.25 -94.07
N LEU A 360 -3.06 -88.05 -93.69
CA LEU A 360 -1.90 -88.63 -94.38
C LEU A 360 -1.95 -90.17 -94.36
N LYS A 361 -2.31 -90.77 -93.22
CA LYS A 361 -2.47 -92.22 -93.11
C LYS A 361 -3.58 -92.72 -94.02
N GLU A 362 -4.70 -92.00 -94.14
CA GLU A 362 -5.80 -92.33 -95.04
C GLU A 362 -5.40 -92.21 -96.51
N ARG A 363 -4.66 -91.15 -96.88
CA ARG A 363 -4.07 -90.97 -98.23
C ARG A 363 -3.08 -92.08 -98.59
N TYR A 364 -2.22 -92.48 -97.67
CA TYR A 364 -1.31 -93.60 -97.90
C TYR A 364 -2.07 -94.92 -97.97
N SER A 365 -3.08 -95.13 -97.13
CA SER A 365 -3.93 -96.33 -97.20
C SER A 365 -4.65 -96.44 -98.54
N THR A 366 -5.18 -95.34 -99.07
CA THR A 366 -5.78 -95.29 -100.42
C THR A 366 -4.74 -95.54 -101.50
N ARG A 367 -3.56 -94.92 -101.41
CA ARG A 367 -2.48 -95.18 -102.39
C ARG A 367 -1.98 -96.63 -102.36
N VAL A 368 -1.91 -97.25 -101.18
CA VAL A 368 -1.57 -98.68 -101.05
C VAL A 368 -2.64 -99.55 -101.69
N ALA A 369 -3.93 -99.22 -101.52
CA ALA A 369 -5.01 -99.94 -102.17
C ALA A 369 -4.94 -99.80 -103.71
N GLU A 370 -4.68 -98.59 -104.23
CA GLU A 370 -4.46 -98.34 -105.67
C GLU A 370 -3.30 -99.17 -106.24
N LEU A 371 -2.15 -99.17 -105.55
CA LEU A 371 -0.98 -99.97 -105.95
C LEU A 371 -1.26 -101.47 -105.89
N GLN A 372 -2.04 -101.94 -104.92
CA GLN A 372 -2.47 -103.34 -104.85
C GLN A 372 -3.38 -103.70 -106.02
N THR A 373 -4.30 -102.83 -106.43
CA THR A 373 -5.09 -103.03 -107.66
C THR A 373 -4.23 -103.05 -108.92
N GLU A 374 -3.25 -102.15 -109.05
CA GLU A 374 -2.29 -102.16 -110.19
C GLU A 374 -1.46 -103.44 -110.21
N ILE A 375 -0.99 -103.93 -109.05
CA ILE A 375 -0.26 -105.21 -108.97
C ILE A 375 -1.14 -106.38 -109.43
N VAL A 376 -2.42 -106.41 -109.05
CA VAL A 376 -3.35 -107.45 -109.49
C VAL A 376 -3.60 -107.37 -111.00
N GLU A 377 -3.80 -106.18 -111.55
CA GLU A 377 -3.95 -105.99 -113.00
C GLU A 377 -2.70 -106.38 -113.79
N LEU A 378 -1.51 -106.03 -113.30
CA LEU A 378 -0.23 -106.40 -113.92
C LEU A 378 0.00 -107.90 -113.84
N LYS A 379 -0.33 -108.56 -112.73
CA LYS A 379 -0.29 -110.03 -112.61
C LYS A 379 -1.22 -110.71 -113.62
N GLN A 380 -2.47 -110.24 -113.76
CA GLN A 380 -3.41 -110.78 -114.75
C GLN A 380 -2.93 -110.56 -116.20
N LYS A 381 -2.29 -109.42 -116.49
CA LYS A 381 -1.66 -109.19 -117.80
C LYS A 381 -0.50 -110.16 -118.04
N LEU A 382 0.33 -110.40 -117.03
CA LEU A 382 1.48 -111.30 -117.12
C LEU A 382 1.05 -112.76 -117.33
N GLU A 383 0.01 -113.23 -116.63
CA GLU A 383 -0.63 -114.53 -116.88
C GLU A 383 -1.14 -114.64 -118.33
N LYS A 384 -1.86 -113.63 -118.83
CA LYS A 384 -2.33 -113.62 -120.23
C LYS A 384 -1.19 -113.66 -121.26
N TYR A 385 -0.05 -113.03 -120.96
CA TYR A 385 1.13 -113.11 -121.84
C TYR A 385 1.84 -114.47 -121.74
N GLN A 386 1.92 -115.06 -120.55
CA GLN A 386 2.44 -116.41 -120.37
C GLN A 386 1.59 -117.47 -121.08
N ASP A 387 0.26 -117.37 -121.00
CA ASP A 387 -0.65 -118.27 -121.71
C ASP A 387 -0.51 -118.15 -123.25
N LYS A 388 -0.34 -116.92 -123.76
CA LYS A 388 -0.08 -116.68 -125.18
C LYS A 388 1.28 -117.24 -125.62
N ALA A 389 2.32 -117.02 -124.83
CA ALA A 389 3.66 -117.55 -125.10
C ALA A 389 3.65 -119.09 -125.06
N GLY A 390 2.94 -119.71 -124.11
CA GLY A 390 2.79 -121.17 -124.05
C GLY A 390 2.02 -121.76 -125.25
N LEU A 391 1.05 -121.02 -125.81
CA LEU A 391 0.37 -121.40 -127.05
C LEU A 391 1.28 -121.29 -128.29
N GLU A 392 2.11 -120.25 -128.37
CA GLU A 392 3.12 -120.09 -129.43
C GLU A 392 4.23 -121.14 -129.34
N GLU A 393 4.70 -121.47 -128.13
CA GLU A 393 5.72 -122.48 -127.90
C GLU A 393 5.24 -123.89 -128.29
N ARG A 394 3.96 -124.20 -128.05
CA ARG A 394 3.33 -125.45 -128.53
C ARG A 394 3.20 -125.49 -130.05
N ARG A 395 2.90 -124.37 -130.70
CA ARG A 395 2.89 -124.26 -132.18
C ARG A 395 4.27 -124.50 -132.76
N LEU A 396 5.29 -123.81 -132.21
CA LEU A 396 6.67 -123.96 -132.65
C LEU A 396 7.21 -125.37 -132.42
N HIS A 397 6.81 -126.05 -131.34
CA HIS A 397 7.15 -127.47 -131.14
C HIS A 397 6.45 -128.41 -132.14
N GLN A 398 5.22 -128.10 -132.57
CA GLN A 398 4.57 -128.85 -133.64
C GLN A 398 5.26 -128.62 -134.98
N ASP A 399 5.64 -127.39 -135.30
CA ASP A 399 6.39 -127.06 -136.52
C ASP A 399 7.78 -127.71 -136.54
N ILE A 400 8.48 -127.72 -135.39
CA ILE A 400 9.76 -128.44 -135.23
C ILE A 400 9.58 -129.94 -135.45
N ASN A 401 8.52 -130.56 -134.92
CA ASN A 401 8.29 -131.99 -135.13
C ASN A 401 7.95 -132.34 -136.58
N ILE A 402 7.23 -131.47 -137.30
CA ILE A 402 6.96 -131.64 -138.74
C ILE A 402 8.27 -131.52 -139.53
N LEU A 403 9.02 -130.44 -139.32
CA LEU A 403 10.31 -130.22 -139.98
C LEU A 403 11.35 -131.30 -139.65
N SER A 404 11.31 -131.85 -138.43
CA SER A 404 12.21 -132.92 -138.02
C SER A 404 11.82 -134.29 -138.60
N ASN A 405 10.56 -134.48 -138.99
CA ASN A 405 10.13 -135.66 -139.76
C ASN A 405 10.51 -135.51 -141.24
N ASP A 406 10.29 -134.33 -141.83
CA ASP A 406 10.66 -134.03 -143.21
C ASP A 406 12.18 -134.15 -143.42
N LEU A 407 12.99 -133.76 -142.43
CA LEU A 407 14.45 -133.91 -142.47
C LEU A 407 14.89 -135.39 -142.39
N LYS A 408 14.10 -136.23 -141.72
CA LYS A 408 14.38 -137.67 -141.56
C LYS A 408 14.08 -138.42 -142.85
N GLU A 409 12.99 -138.05 -143.53
CA GLU A 409 12.60 -138.57 -144.85
C GLU A 409 13.64 -138.18 -145.92
N ALA A 410 14.11 -136.92 -145.92
CA ALA A 410 15.15 -136.44 -146.83
C ALA A 410 16.54 -137.09 -146.59
N LEU A 411 16.84 -137.49 -145.35
CA LEU A 411 18.08 -138.20 -145.01
C LEU A 411 18.03 -139.68 -145.44
N GLU A 412 16.89 -140.36 -145.34
CA GLU A 412 16.70 -141.72 -145.85
C GLU A 412 16.77 -141.77 -147.40
N GLU A 413 16.18 -140.79 -148.09
CA GLU A 413 16.32 -140.66 -149.55
C GLU A 413 17.77 -140.38 -149.98
N GLY A 414 18.51 -139.61 -149.17
CA GLY A 414 19.94 -139.33 -149.38
C GLY A 414 20.84 -140.56 -149.23
N GLU A 415 20.58 -141.41 -148.23
CA GLU A 415 21.35 -142.65 -148.01
C GLU A 415 21.08 -143.71 -149.10
N ASP A 416 19.85 -143.79 -149.62
CA ASP A 416 19.51 -144.72 -150.71
C ASP A 416 20.07 -144.27 -152.07
N LEU A 417 20.17 -142.96 -152.31
CA LEU A 417 20.92 -142.41 -153.46
C LEU A 417 22.42 -142.70 -153.36
N GLN A 418 22.99 -142.68 -152.15
CA GLN A 418 24.41 -142.95 -151.95
C GLN A 418 24.76 -144.45 -152.13
N LYS A 419 23.81 -145.35 -151.80
CA LYS A 419 23.94 -146.79 -152.07
C LYS A 419 23.80 -147.13 -153.56
N SER A 420 22.86 -146.50 -154.28
CA SER A 420 22.67 -146.73 -155.72
C SER A 420 23.85 -146.22 -156.57
N LEU A 421 24.47 -145.11 -156.16
CA LEU A 421 25.65 -144.55 -156.84
C LEU A 421 26.90 -145.43 -156.65
N ARG A 422 27.03 -146.13 -155.52
CA ARG A 422 28.13 -147.08 -155.27
C ARG A 422 28.01 -148.36 -156.09
N LEU A 423 26.78 -148.86 -156.29
CA LEU A 423 26.52 -150.05 -157.10
C LEU A 423 26.77 -149.80 -158.59
N THR A 424 26.31 -148.66 -159.11
CA THR A 424 26.54 -148.27 -160.52
C THR A 424 28.02 -148.02 -160.83
N GLN A 425 28.80 -147.50 -159.87
CA GLN A 425 30.25 -147.35 -160.03
C GLN A 425 31.00 -148.70 -160.03
N GLN A 426 30.54 -149.70 -159.28
CA GLN A 426 31.12 -151.06 -159.32
C GLN A 426 30.75 -151.82 -160.60
N GLU A 427 29.56 -151.60 -161.14
CA GLU A 427 29.15 -152.17 -162.44
C GLU A 427 29.89 -151.52 -163.62
N LEU A 428 30.16 -150.21 -163.56
CA LEU A 428 30.92 -149.52 -164.61
C LEU A 428 32.38 -150.03 -164.70
N ALA A 429 33.00 -150.31 -163.55
CA ALA A 429 34.35 -150.88 -163.50
C ALA A 429 34.38 -152.30 -164.12
N ARG A 430 33.34 -153.10 -163.87
CA ARG A 430 33.22 -154.46 -164.39
C ARG A 430 32.95 -154.50 -165.90
N VAL A 431 32.13 -153.58 -166.43
CA VAL A 431 31.83 -153.48 -167.87
C VAL A 431 33.02 -152.98 -168.68
N GLN A 432 33.88 -152.12 -168.11
CA GLN A 432 35.11 -151.70 -168.77
C GLN A 432 36.14 -152.84 -168.88
N GLU A 433 36.15 -153.76 -167.91
CA GLU A 433 37.03 -154.94 -167.91
C GLU A 433 36.55 -156.03 -168.88
N GLU A 434 35.23 -156.21 -169.02
CA GLU A 434 34.63 -157.12 -170.01
C GLU A 434 34.78 -156.61 -171.45
N LYS A 435 34.76 -155.28 -171.68
CA LYS A 435 35.05 -154.70 -173.01
C LYS A 435 36.49 -155.00 -173.47
N LEU A 436 37.45 -154.93 -172.54
CA LEU A 436 38.86 -155.26 -172.79
C LEU A 436 39.09 -156.75 -173.14
N GLN A 437 38.18 -157.64 -172.73
CA GLN A 437 38.24 -159.06 -173.05
C GLN A 437 37.51 -159.43 -174.35
N LEU A 438 36.41 -158.75 -174.69
CA LEU A 438 35.63 -159.03 -175.91
C LEU A 438 36.30 -158.52 -177.20
N GLU A 439 37.02 -157.38 -177.15
CA GLU A 439 37.78 -156.90 -178.32
C GLU A 439 38.99 -157.80 -178.67
N LYS A 440 39.45 -158.65 -177.74
CA LYS A 440 40.50 -159.66 -178.01
C LYS A 440 39.98 -160.92 -178.71
N ILE A 441 38.68 -161.21 -178.67
CA ILE A 441 38.12 -162.51 -179.08
C ILE A 441 37.50 -162.48 -180.48
N LEU A 442 36.97 -161.35 -180.96
CA LEU A 442 36.27 -161.31 -182.25
C LEU A 442 37.16 -160.98 -183.46
N ASN A 443 38.36 -161.58 -183.50
CA ASN A 443 39.31 -161.53 -184.59
C ASN A 443 39.48 -162.95 -185.14
N ARG A 444 38.63 -163.41 -186.11
CA ARG A 444 38.90 -164.53 -187.08
C ARG A 444 37.68 -164.95 -187.94
N PRO A 445 37.90 -165.58 -189.12
CA PRO A 445 37.35 -165.09 -190.39
C PRO A 445 36.27 -165.97 -191.04
N LEU A 446 35.71 -166.98 -190.35
CA LEU A 446 34.69 -167.88 -190.92
C LEU A 446 33.22 -167.40 -190.73
N VAL A 447 32.98 -166.29 -190.03
CA VAL A 447 31.64 -165.66 -189.88
C VAL A 447 31.47 -164.44 -190.82
N LYS A 448 32.36 -164.30 -191.82
CA LYS A 448 32.17 -163.41 -193.01
C LYS A 448 31.26 -164.03 -194.09
N LEU A 449 30.77 -165.26 -193.93
CA LEU A 449 30.11 -166.02 -195.00
C LEU A 449 28.68 -166.51 -194.69
N VAL A 450 28.15 -166.31 -193.47
CA VAL A 450 26.73 -166.64 -193.12
C VAL A 450 25.85 -165.39 -192.90
N SER A 451 26.38 -164.20 -192.61
CA SER A 451 25.58 -162.94 -192.58
C SER A 451 25.44 -162.24 -193.95
N ARG A 452 25.87 -162.88 -195.05
CA ARG A 452 25.70 -162.37 -196.43
C ARG A 452 24.45 -162.89 -197.18
N VAL A 453 23.56 -163.75 -196.62
CA VAL A 453 22.33 -164.24 -197.35
C VAL A 453 21.03 -164.43 -196.52
N SER A 454 21.00 -164.64 -195.19
CA SER A 454 19.75 -164.45 -194.42
C SER A 454 19.76 -163.05 -193.83
N THR A 455 19.13 -162.11 -194.53
CA THR A 455 17.81 -161.53 -194.20
C THR A 455 18.03 -160.10 -193.70
N PHE A 456 18.09 -159.08 -194.56
CA PHE A 456 17.52 -158.92 -195.92
C PHE A 456 15.97 -158.96 -195.98
N PHE A 457 15.33 -159.17 -194.84
CA PHE A 457 13.98 -158.71 -194.51
C PHE A 457 14.16 -158.14 -193.09
N GLY A 458 14.66 -156.92 -192.94
CA GLY A 458 13.86 -155.73 -193.18
C GLY A 458 12.73 -155.74 -192.15
N TRP A 459 12.73 -154.93 -191.11
CA TRP A 459 13.38 -153.65 -190.83
C TRP A 459 13.55 -153.51 -189.32
#